data_AF-A0A356QS78-F1
#
_entry.id   AF-A0A356QS78-F1
#
_cell.length_a   1.000
_cell.length_b   1.000
_cell.length_c   1.000
_cell.angle_alpha   90.00
_cell.angle_beta   90.00
_cell.angle_gamma   90.00
#
_symmetry.space_group_name_H-M   'P 1'
#
loop_
_entity.id
_entity.type
_entity.pdbx_description
1 polymer ?
#
loop_
_entity_poly.entity_id
_entity_poly.type
_entity_poly.pdbx_seq_one_letter_code
_entity_poly.pdbx_strand_id
1 'polypeptide(L)'
;MGGRSIYTLMKPSVVSLCFCSFIVFGTYGDASEPLPTFAGPAMGTTYRVTLKAPIQNKSLGDIHREIDQLLQQIDLSLSTWRDDSSVSRLNHAPAHTPVQLDRHLTAVFYIAQNLHRRTEGRFDITVAPLIQWWRHIDTTHGSP
;
A
#
# COMPACT_ATOMS: atom_id res chain seq x y z
N MET A 1 -67.18 9.49 -43.97
CA MET A 1 -66.48 8.96 -42.78
C MET A 1 -65.34 8.10 -43.31
N GLY A 2 -64.06 8.43 -43.27
CA GLY A 2 -63.32 9.36 -42.41
C GLY A 2 -62.12 8.58 -41.86
N GLY A 3 -60.92 8.86 -42.35
CA GLY A 3 -59.67 8.31 -41.79
C GLY A 3 -58.62 7.88 -42.81
N ARG A 4 -57.92 8.85 -43.43
CA ARG A 4 -56.60 8.61 -44.07
C ARG A 4 -55.53 8.75 -42.97
N SER A 5 -54.76 7.69 -42.72
CA SER A 5 -53.63 7.70 -41.80
C SER A 5 -52.34 8.10 -42.52
N ILE A 6 -51.52 8.88 -41.82
CA ILE A 6 -50.62 9.95 -42.30
C ILE A 6 -49.12 9.54 -42.34
N TYR A 7 -48.79 8.26 -42.45
CA TYR A 7 -47.40 7.79 -42.30
C TYR A 7 -46.63 7.57 -43.61
N THR A 8 -47.13 8.09 -44.74
CA THR A 8 -46.39 8.12 -46.01
C THR A 8 -45.48 9.34 -46.08
N LEU A 9 -44.37 9.42 -45.33
CA LEU A 9 -43.29 10.38 -45.66
C LEU A 9 -41.99 10.23 -44.84
N MET A 10 -41.45 9.02 -44.68
CA MET A 10 -40.05 8.87 -44.23
C MET A 10 -39.25 8.09 -45.27
N LYS A 11 -38.36 8.80 -46.00
CA LYS A 11 -37.54 8.24 -47.08
C LYS A 11 -36.48 7.29 -46.52
N PRO A 12 -36.27 6.09 -47.12
CA PRO A 12 -35.37 5.06 -46.60
C PRO A 12 -33.88 5.51 -46.53
N SER A 13 -33.50 6.55 -47.28
CA SER A 13 -32.13 7.10 -47.30
C SER A 13 -31.69 7.73 -45.98
N VAL A 14 -32.61 8.27 -45.17
CA VAL A 14 -32.28 8.93 -43.89
C VAL A 14 -32.06 7.90 -42.78
N VAL A 15 -32.83 6.81 -42.80
CA VAL A 15 -32.70 5.70 -41.83
C VAL A 15 -31.37 4.96 -42.02
N SER A 16 -30.92 4.78 -43.28
CA SER A 16 -29.62 4.16 -43.58
C SER A 16 -28.42 5.02 -43.17
N LEU A 17 -28.55 6.36 -43.19
CA LEU A 17 -27.48 7.27 -42.80
C LEU A 17 -27.33 7.38 -41.27
N CYS A 18 -28.44 7.27 -40.53
CA CYS A 18 -28.42 7.18 -39.07
C CYS A 18 -27.83 5.85 -38.55
N PHE A 19 -28.02 4.76 -39.29
CA PHE A 19 -27.48 3.45 -38.92
C PHE A 19 -25.95 3.36 -39.10
N CYS A 20 -25.40 4.00 -40.14
CA CYS A 20 -23.95 4.10 -40.32
C CYS A 20 -23.27 5.02 -39.28
N SER A 21 -23.95 6.07 -38.80
CA SER A 21 -23.41 6.95 -37.77
C SER A 21 -23.28 6.27 -36.40
N PHE A 22 -24.18 5.34 -36.08
CA PHE A 22 -24.12 4.56 -34.83
C PHE A 22 -23.01 3.50 -34.82
N ILE A 23 -22.57 3.02 -35.98
CA ILE A 23 -21.50 2.01 -36.07
C ILE A 23 -20.10 2.64 -35.94
N VAL A 24 -19.96 3.94 -36.27
CA VAL A 24 -18.65 4.62 -36.29
C VAL A 24 -18.23 5.18 -34.92
N PHE A 25 -19.14 5.27 -33.95
CA PHE A 25 -18.80 5.71 -32.58
C PHE A 25 -18.30 4.59 -31.64
N GLY A 26 -18.19 3.36 -32.13
CA GLY A 26 -17.87 2.18 -31.31
C GLY A 26 -16.39 1.93 -31.01
N THR A 27 -15.44 2.69 -31.56
CA THR A 27 -14.01 2.38 -31.43
C THR A 27 -13.14 3.60 -31.15
N TYR A 28 -13.40 4.28 -30.04
CA TYR A 28 -12.36 5.10 -29.40
C TYR A 28 -12.27 4.72 -27.93
N GLY A 29 -11.39 3.77 -27.68
CA GLY A 29 -11.05 3.32 -26.34
C GLY A 29 -9.71 2.60 -26.41
N ASP A 30 -8.63 3.34 -26.64
CA ASP A 30 -7.32 2.89 -26.14
C ASP A 30 -7.31 3.15 -24.62
N ALA A 31 -8.16 2.40 -23.93
CA ALA A 31 -8.09 2.28 -22.49
C ALA A 31 -7.07 1.18 -22.24
N SER A 32 -5.80 1.54 -22.12
CA SER A 32 -4.78 0.64 -21.61
C SER A 32 -5.34 -0.06 -20.36
N GLU A 33 -5.47 -1.39 -20.42
CA GLU A 33 -5.97 -2.20 -19.30
C GLU A 33 -5.21 -1.80 -18.03
N PRO A 34 -5.91 -1.40 -16.95
CA PRO A 34 -5.24 -0.97 -15.74
C PRO A 34 -4.38 -2.11 -15.18
N LEU A 35 -3.13 -1.80 -14.85
CA LEU A 35 -2.19 -2.79 -14.33
C LEU A 35 -2.77 -3.47 -13.06
N PRO A 36 -2.64 -4.80 -12.91
CA PRO A 36 -3.10 -5.51 -11.72
C PRO A 36 -2.55 -4.88 -10.45
N THR A 37 -3.45 -4.43 -9.58
CA THR A 37 -3.12 -3.64 -8.39
C THR A 37 -3.90 -4.13 -7.17
N PHE A 38 -3.26 -4.16 -6.01
CA PHE A 38 -3.90 -4.37 -4.71
C PHE A 38 -3.27 -3.47 -3.65
N ALA A 39 -3.94 -3.36 -2.51
CA ALA A 39 -3.53 -2.54 -1.38
C ALA A 39 -4.01 -3.16 -0.07
N GLY A 40 -3.33 -2.83 1.02
CA GLY A 40 -3.67 -3.32 2.36
C GLY A 40 -3.10 -2.42 3.46
N PRO A 41 -3.54 -2.59 4.71
CA PRO A 41 -2.97 -1.89 5.87
C PRO A 41 -1.67 -2.56 6.32
N ALA A 42 -0.69 -1.77 6.77
CA ALA A 42 0.52 -2.27 7.43
C ALA A 42 1.19 -1.17 8.25
N MET A 43 1.75 -1.50 9.43
CA MET A 43 2.61 -0.62 10.24
C MET A 43 1.99 0.78 10.53
N GLY A 44 0.67 0.83 10.77
CA GLY A 44 -0.04 2.09 11.05
C GLY A 44 -0.34 2.95 9.81
N THR A 45 -0.11 2.43 8.59
CA THR A 45 -0.42 3.09 7.32
C THR A 45 -0.98 2.07 6.32
N THR A 46 -1.01 2.40 5.04
CA THR A 46 -1.41 1.53 3.94
C THR A 46 -0.30 1.36 2.91
N TYR A 47 -0.20 0.17 2.33
CA TYR A 47 0.68 -0.10 1.20
C TYR A 47 -0.15 -0.31 -0.08
N ARG A 48 0.50 -0.15 -1.24
CA ARG A 48 -0.09 -0.45 -2.56
C ARG A 48 0.96 -1.12 -3.45
N VAL A 49 0.57 -2.18 -4.13
CA VAL A 49 1.42 -2.93 -5.08
C VAL A 49 0.74 -2.96 -6.43
N THR A 50 1.48 -2.55 -7.46
CA THR A 50 1.06 -2.59 -8.86
C THR A 50 2.03 -3.47 -9.64
N LEU A 51 1.51 -4.47 -10.34
CA LEU A 51 2.31 -5.43 -11.12
C LEU A 51 2.33 -5.01 -12.58
N LYS A 52 3.54 -4.86 -13.14
CA LYS A 52 3.71 -4.57 -14.58
C LYS A 52 3.31 -5.74 -15.47
N ALA A 53 3.39 -6.96 -14.95
CA ALA A 53 3.03 -8.20 -15.64
C ALA A 53 2.61 -9.28 -14.63
N PRO A 54 1.81 -10.28 -15.05
CA PRO A 54 1.50 -11.44 -14.22
C PRO A 54 2.76 -12.21 -13.81
N ILE A 55 2.75 -12.77 -12.59
CA ILE A 55 3.80 -13.69 -12.13
C ILE A 55 3.36 -15.11 -12.49
N GLN A 56 4.23 -15.87 -13.15
CA GLN A 56 3.93 -17.25 -13.52
C GLN A 56 3.56 -18.08 -12.28
N ASN A 57 2.49 -18.88 -12.41
CA ASN A 57 1.99 -19.77 -11.37
C ASN A 57 1.52 -19.09 -10.07
N LYS A 58 1.21 -17.79 -10.07
CA LYS A 58 0.60 -17.10 -8.92
C LYS A 58 -0.57 -16.23 -9.35
N SER A 59 -1.71 -16.39 -8.68
CA SER A 59 -2.80 -15.43 -8.82
C SER A 59 -2.46 -14.11 -8.13
N LEU A 60 -3.14 -13.01 -8.50
CA LEU A 60 -3.00 -11.74 -7.80
C LEU A 60 -3.31 -11.88 -6.29
N GLY A 61 -4.28 -12.74 -5.93
CA GLY A 61 -4.63 -13.04 -4.56
C GLY A 61 -3.54 -13.79 -3.79
N ASP A 62 -2.81 -14.71 -4.45
CA ASP A 62 -1.68 -15.41 -3.83
C ASP A 62 -0.55 -14.44 -3.50
N ILE A 63 -0.22 -13.54 -4.43
CA ILE A 63 0.80 -12.51 -4.24
C ILE A 63 0.39 -11.58 -3.09
N HIS A 64 -0.88 -11.14 -3.07
CA HIS A 64 -1.41 -10.30 -2.00
C HIS A 64 -1.25 -10.96 -0.63
N ARG A 65 -1.71 -12.22 -0.50
CA ARG A 65 -1.59 -13.00 0.74
C ARG A 65 -0.14 -13.18 1.19
N GLU A 66 0.78 -13.45 0.27
CA GLU A 66 2.20 -13.61 0.60
C GLU A 66 2.85 -12.30 1.08
N ILE A 67 2.50 -11.16 0.46
CA ILE A 67 2.98 -9.85 0.90
C ILE A 67 2.40 -9.50 2.27
N ASP A 68 1.11 -9.74 2.51
CA ASP A 68 0.50 -9.53 3.83
C ASP A 68 1.18 -10.37 4.90
N GLN A 69 1.43 -11.65 4.62
CA GLN A 69 2.15 -12.54 5.54
C GLN A 69 3.57 -12.06 5.82
N LEU A 70 4.30 -11.58 4.81
CA LEU A 70 5.62 -11.01 5.00
C LEU A 70 5.56 -9.73 5.85
N LEU A 71 4.61 -8.84 5.60
CA LEU A 71 4.44 -7.61 6.37
C LEU A 71 4.08 -7.90 7.84
N GLN A 72 3.25 -8.92 8.10
CA GLN A 72 2.95 -9.39 9.46
C GLN A 72 4.20 -9.97 10.15
N GLN A 73 5.04 -10.73 9.43
CA GLN A 73 6.30 -11.22 9.99
C GLN A 73 7.27 -10.09 10.35
N ILE A 74 7.32 -9.05 9.52
CA ILE A 74 8.13 -7.86 9.81
C ILE A 74 7.56 -7.10 11.01
N ASP A 75 6.23 -6.98 11.12
CA ASP A 75 5.56 -6.34 12.27
C ASP A 75 5.85 -7.09 13.58
N LEU A 76 5.80 -8.43 13.57
CA LEU A 76 6.22 -9.28 14.70
C LEU A 76 7.71 -9.15 15.07
N SER A 77 8.54 -8.62 14.18
CA SER A 77 9.96 -8.37 14.47
C SER A 77 10.21 -6.95 14.97
N LEU A 78 9.68 -5.95 14.24
CA LEU A 78 10.14 -4.57 14.32
C LEU A 78 9.14 -3.59 14.95
N SER A 79 7.93 -4.03 15.29
CA SER A 79 6.91 -3.12 15.81
C SER A 79 7.18 -2.74 17.26
N THR A 80 7.41 -1.45 17.51
CA THR A 80 7.53 -0.90 18.88
C THR A 80 6.17 -0.72 19.58
N TRP A 81 5.07 -1.03 18.89
CA TRP A 81 3.70 -0.93 19.41
C TRP A 81 3.14 -2.27 19.89
N ARG A 82 3.88 -3.35 19.64
CA ARG A 82 3.51 -4.71 20.03
C ARG A 82 4.42 -5.21 21.12
N ASP A 83 3.85 -5.72 22.21
CA ASP A 83 4.64 -6.26 23.32
C ASP A 83 5.33 -7.59 22.97
N ASP A 84 4.76 -8.35 22.02
CA ASP A 84 5.27 -9.65 21.59
C ASP A 84 6.35 -9.55 20.49
N SER A 85 6.69 -8.34 20.02
CA SER A 85 7.66 -8.17 18.96
C SER A 85 9.10 -8.42 19.42
N SER A 86 9.97 -8.82 18.49
CA SER A 86 11.40 -9.00 18.81
C SER A 86 12.06 -7.72 19.31
N VAL A 87 11.76 -6.56 18.71
CA VAL A 87 12.31 -5.27 19.14
C VAL A 87 11.80 -4.88 20.53
N SER A 88 10.54 -5.15 20.87
CA SER A 88 10.00 -4.85 22.21
C SER A 88 10.62 -5.75 23.27
N ARG A 89 10.83 -7.03 22.98
CA ARG A 89 11.59 -7.92 23.87
C ARG A 89 13.01 -7.40 24.13
N LEU A 90 13.68 -6.88 23.10
CA LEU A 90 14.99 -6.25 23.25
C LEU A 90 14.91 -4.96 24.09
N ASN A 91 13.95 -4.09 23.82
CA ASN A 91 13.78 -2.82 24.54
C ASN A 91 13.46 -3.01 26.03
N HIS A 92 12.76 -4.09 26.39
CA HIS A 92 12.43 -4.44 27.77
C HIS A 92 13.51 -5.24 28.49
N ALA A 93 14.52 -5.76 27.77
CA ALA A 93 15.57 -6.54 28.40
C ALA A 93 16.45 -5.65 29.31
N PRO A 94 16.85 -6.12 30.50
CA PRO A 94 17.79 -5.40 31.34
C PRO A 94 19.12 -5.18 30.62
N ALA A 95 19.82 -4.10 30.97
CA ALA A 95 21.15 -3.82 30.44
C ALA A 95 22.08 -5.04 30.60
N HIS A 96 22.91 -5.28 29.58
CA HIS A 96 23.84 -6.42 29.51
C HIS A 96 23.20 -7.81 29.44
N THR A 97 21.89 -7.90 29.17
CA THR A 97 21.21 -9.18 28.92
C THR A 97 21.34 -9.55 27.44
N PRO A 98 21.90 -10.73 27.10
CA PRO A 98 21.89 -11.21 25.72
C PRO A 98 20.46 -11.51 25.25
N VAL A 99 20.08 -10.98 24.10
CA VAL A 99 18.78 -11.25 23.46
C VAL A 99 19.03 -11.80 22.06
N GLN A 100 18.41 -12.94 21.75
CA GLN A 100 18.49 -13.52 20.41
C GLN A 100 17.68 -12.66 19.44
N LEU A 101 18.32 -12.22 18.37
CA LEU A 101 17.69 -11.41 17.32
C LEU A 101 17.20 -12.31 16.18
N ASP A 102 16.03 -11.99 15.62
CA ASP A 102 15.57 -12.63 14.39
C ASP A 102 16.23 -11.98 13.15
N ARG A 103 15.98 -12.57 11.97
CA ARG A 103 16.61 -12.14 10.71
C ARG A 103 16.31 -10.68 10.34
N HIS A 104 15.08 -10.20 10.58
CA HIS A 104 14.63 -8.88 10.18
C HIS A 104 15.26 -7.82 11.09
N LEU A 105 15.21 -8.03 12.41
CA LEU A 105 15.85 -7.15 13.38
C LEU A 105 17.37 -7.08 13.18
N THR A 106 18.00 -8.22 12.93
CA THR A 106 19.45 -8.30 12.62
C THR A 106 19.79 -7.47 11.38
N ALA A 107 19.04 -7.63 10.28
CA ALA A 107 19.28 -6.89 9.04
C ALA A 107 19.13 -5.37 9.24
N VAL A 108 18.09 -4.94 9.96
CA VAL A 108 17.86 -3.52 10.27
C VAL A 108 18.97 -2.95 11.15
N PHE A 109 19.49 -3.71 12.12
CA PHE A 109 20.61 -3.27 12.96
C PHE A 109 21.89 -3.03 12.16
N TYR A 110 22.21 -3.92 11.22
CA TYR A 110 23.35 -3.70 10.32
C TYR A 110 23.18 -2.44 9.47
N ILE A 111 21.98 -2.21 8.93
CA ILE A 111 21.67 -1.00 8.16
C ILE A 111 21.78 0.25 9.05
N ALA A 112 21.19 0.22 10.24
CA ALA A 112 21.20 1.32 11.19
C ALA A 112 22.62 1.68 11.64
N GLN A 113 23.44 0.69 11.98
CA GLN A 113 24.84 0.91 12.35
C GLN A 113 25.64 1.53 11.21
N ASN A 114 25.44 1.05 9.97
CA ASN A 114 26.10 1.63 8.81
C ASN A 114 25.65 3.08 8.55
N LEU A 115 24.35 3.36 8.66
CA LEU A 115 23.81 4.72 8.52
C LEU A 115 24.31 5.64 9.62
N HIS A 116 24.34 5.19 10.87
CA HIS A 116 24.87 5.95 11.99
C HIS A 116 26.30 6.41 11.71
N ARG A 117 27.18 5.49 11.29
CA ARG A 117 28.55 5.82 10.90
C ARG A 117 28.61 6.79 9.71
N ARG A 118 27.86 6.51 8.64
CA ARG A 118 27.86 7.33 7.41
C ARG A 118 27.31 8.74 7.61
N THR A 119 26.48 8.91 8.62
CA THR A 119 25.87 10.19 8.97
C THR A 119 26.55 10.86 10.16
N GLU A 120 27.69 10.35 10.60
CA GLU A 120 28.47 10.90 11.72
C GLU A 120 27.62 11.02 13.00
N GLY A 121 26.78 10.02 13.25
CA GLY A 121 25.90 9.94 14.41
C GLY A 121 24.55 10.64 14.26
N ARG A 122 24.27 11.32 13.14
CA ARG A 122 22.99 12.03 12.94
C ARG A 122 21.79 11.09 12.76
N PHE A 123 22.02 9.85 12.34
CA PHE A 123 21.03 8.78 12.36
C PHE A 123 21.27 7.88 13.57
N ASP A 124 20.37 7.89 14.55
CA ASP A 124 20.48 7.09 15.77
C ASP A 124 19.14 6.44 16.12
N ILE A 125 19.11 5.12 16.13
CA ILE A 125 17.92 4.32 16.44
C ILE A 125 17.66 4.16 17.95
N THR A 126 18.56 4.63 18.81
CA THR A 126 18.50 4.49 20.28
C THR A 126 17.86 5.70 20.97
N VAL A 127 17.41 6.70 20.22
CA VAL A 127 16.84 7.96 20.74
C VAL A 127 15.44 7.82 21.35
N ALA A 128 14.88 6.60 21.42
CA ALA A 128 13.54 6.34 21.95
C ALA A 128 13.30 6.95 23.36
N PRO A 129 14.22 6.86 24.34
CA PRO A 129 14.04 7.51 25.64
C PRO A 129 13.93 9.04 25.56
N LEU A 130 14.68 9.67 24.64
CA LEU A 130 14.60 11.12 24.42
C LEU A 130 13.25 11.53 23.83
N ILE A 131 12.74 10.75 22.87
CA ILE A 131 11.41 10.98 22.28
C ILE A 131 10.33 10.86 23.35
N GLN A 132 10.41 9.85 24.22
CA GLN A 132 9.46 9.67 25.32
C GLN A 132 9.50 10.84 26.32
N TRP A 133 10.70 11.33 26.64
CA TRP A 133 10.89 12.48 27.52
C TRP A 133 10.25 13.76 26.95
N TRP A 134 10.48 14.04 25.66
CA TRP A 134 9.87 15.19 24.99
C TRP A 134 8.34 15.13 24.99
N ARG A 135 7.77 13.97 24.64
CA ARG A 135 6.30 13.78 24.67
C ARG A 135 5.71 14.03 26.06
N HIS A 136 6.43 13.65 27.11
CA HIS A 136 5.97 13.88 28.48
C HIS A 136 5.92 15.37 28.81
N ILE A 137 6.96 16.13 28.45
CA ILE A 137 7.03 17.58 28.67
C ILE A 137 5.83 18.29 28.04
N ASP A 138 5.50 17.98 26.79
CA ASP A 138 4.36 18.57 26.07
C ASP A 138 3.03 18.33 26.81
N THR A 139 2.85 17.15 27.39
CA THR A 139 1.63 16.82 28.17
C THR A 139 1.59 17.50 29.54
N THR A 140 2.73 17.84 30.15
CA THR A 140 2.80 18.47 31.47
C THR A 140 2.68 20.00 31.45
N HIS A 141 2.99 20.64 30.32
CA HIS A 141 2.97 22.10 30.19
C HIS A 141 1.71 22.70 29.55
N GLY A 142 0.67 21.89 29.30
CA GLY A 142 -0.62 22.40 28.83
C GLY A 142 -0.47 23.25 27.57
N SER A 143 -0.08 22.65 26.45
CA SER A 143 -0.42 23.26 25.17
C SER A 143 -1.96 23.29 25.07
N PRO A 144 -2.58 24.42 24.67
CA PRO A 144 -4.03 24.60 24.65
C PRO A 144 -4.78 23.55 23.83
#